data_AF-A0A538QZX0-F1
#
_entry.id   AF-A0A538QZX0-F1
#
_cell.length_a   1.000
_cell.length_b   1.000
_cell.length_c   1.000
_cell.angle_alpha   90.00
_cell.angle_beta   90.00
_cell.angle_gamma   90.00
#
_symmetry.space_group_name_H-M   'P 1'
#
loop_
_entity.id
_entity.type
_entity.pdbx_description
1 polymer ?
#
loop_
_entity_poly.entity_id
_entity_poly.type
_entity_poly.pdbx_seq_one_letter_code
_entity_poly.pdbx_strand_id
1 'polypeptide(L)'
;MHAGSGWPIRLRDLVRRRDALVLTMRDASVLAVQHPAAYLTHEEVQLYRLTTYTGRSVEAAADQPFLTRDGWKPVSTLCPSDAVAIVAEYPRLFGRGDTDAELVKLLAYLTANDTNSDGAAPPIVDPDVRMDFEGAVQAKEDECAEIDGESDPPRLYVRGPSGTHSKILRYMDLVGVHGVPARERVVPEFIFGLRQDKLRLYLNRLFTCDGTIETSGRITYRTASVRMARQVQHRRPVDHDESRRPALRR
;
A
#
# COMPACT_ATOMS: atom_id res chain seq x y z
N MET A 1 0.67 -11.14 7.11
CA MET A 1 0.48 -11.47 5.68
C MET A 1 0.06 -12.93 5.60
N HIS A 2 -0.97 -13.24 4.80
CA HIS A 2 -1.39 -14.61 4.52
C HIS A 2 -0.40 -15.24 3.53
N ALA A 3 0.32 -16.28 3.96
CA ALA A 3 1.46 -16.78 3.21
C ALA A 3 1.11 -17.44 1.87
N GLY A 4 -0.13 -17.94 1.72
CA GLY A 4 -0.59 -18.56 0.47
C GLY A 4 -0.97 -17.55 -0.61
N SER A 5 -1.37 -16.33 -0.24
CA SER A 5 -1.90 -15.34 -1.18
C SER A 5 -1.06 -14.07 -1.29
N GLY A 6 -0.12 -13.84 -0.37
CA GLY A 6 0.62 -12.57 -0.29
C GLY A 6 -0.25 -11.39 0.15
N TRP A 7 -1.53 -11.61 0.44
CA TRP A 7 -2.43 -10.58 0.93
C TRP A 7 -2.21 -10.34 2.41
N PRO A 8 -2.21 -9.09 2.87
CA PRO A 8 -2.10 -8.84 4.29
C PRO A 8 -3.47 -9.08 4.94
N ILE A 9 -3.47 -9.80 6.06
CA ILE A 9 -4.66 -10.24 6.80
C ILE A 9 -4.57 -9.68 8.21
N ARG A 10 -5.70 -9.25 8.78
CA ARG A 10 -5.73 -8.81 10.18
C ARG A 10 -5.64 -10.02 11.10
N LEU A 11 -4.98 -9.84 12.25
CA LEU A 11 -4.86 -10.90 13.25
C LEU A 11 -6.24 -11.41 13.71
N ARG A 12 -7.22 -10.50 13.91
CA ARG A 12 -8.59 -10.86 14.27
C ARG A 12 -9.28 -11.75 13.23
N ASP A 13 -9.07 -11.47 11.95
CA ASP A 13 -9.72 -12.21 10.86
C ASP A 13 -9.06 -13.58 10.71
N LEU A 14 -7.74 -13.64 10.92
CA LEU A 14 -6.97 -14.87 11.00
C LEU A 14 -7.46 -15.78 12.14
N VAL A 15 -7.69 -15.23 13.33
CA VAL A 15 -8.23 -15.96 14.49
C VAL A 15 -9.66 -16.45 14.24
N ARG A 16 -10.52 -15.61 13.66
CA ARG A 16 -11.92 -15.98 13.35
C ARG A 16 -12.02 -17.07 12.28
N ARG A 17 -11.24 -16.95 11.20
CA ARG A 17 -11.30 -17.90 10.07
C ARG A 17 -10.62 -19.24 10.39
N ARG A 18 -9.67 -19.24 11.33
CA ARG A 18 -8.84 -20.41 11.68
C ARG A 18 -8.17 -21.08 10.48
N ASP A 19 -7.95 -20.28 9.44
CA ASP A 19 -7.39 -20.72 8.17
C ASP A 19 -6.44 -19.63 7.69
N ALA A 20 -5.18 -19.80 8.05
CA ALA A 20 -4.12 -18.96 7.53
C ALA A 20 -2.77 -19.65 7.66
N LEU A 21 -1.98 -19.52 6.62
CA LEU A 21 -0.55 -19.70 6.69
C LEU A 21 0.10 -18.41 7.19
N VAL A 22 0.91 -18.52 8.24
CA VAL A 22 1.69 -17.39 8.79
C VAL A 22 3.16 -17.55 8.45
N LEU A 23 3.84 -16.42 8.31
CA LEU A 23 5.30 -16.40 8.17
C LEU A 23 5.91 -16.31 9.57
N THR A 24 6.75 -17.28 9.93
CA THR A 24 7.49 -17.30 11.20
C THR A 24 8.98 -17.33 10.91
N MET A 25 9.79 -16.97 11.91
CA MET A 25 11.23 -17.16 11.86
C MET A 25 11.56 -18.35 12.75
N ARG A 26 12.14 -19.41 12.16
CA ARG A 26 12.49 -20.63 12.91
C ARG A 26 13.86 -20.46 13.56
N ASP A 27 14.87 -20.34 12.71
CA ASP A 27 16.24 -20.00 13.09
C ASP A 27 16.50 -18.54 12.71
N ALA A 28 17.49 -17.90 13.35
CA ALA A 28 17.83 -16.51 13.04
C ALA A 28 17.95 -16.31 11.52
N SER A 29 17.18 -15.36 10.98
CA SER A 29 17.13 -15.00 9.57
C SER A 29 16.46 -16.01 8.61
N VAL A 30 15.95 -17.15 9.08
CA VAL A 30 15.25 -18.14 8.23
C VAL A 30 13.74 -18.03 8.40
N LEU A 31 13.10 -17.41 7.40
CA LEU A 31 11.65 -17.31 7.33
C LEU A 31 11.03 -18.59 6.76
N ALA A 32 10.02 -19.11 7.43
CA ALA A 32 9.28 -20.29 7.02
C ALA A 32 7.78 -20.05 7.11
N VAL A 33 7.03 -20.73 6.24
CA VAL A 33 5.58 -20.73 6.29
C VAL A 33 5.12 -21.81 7.26
N GLN A 34 4.23 -21.48 8.18
CA GLN A 34 3.69 -22.39 9.18
C GLN A 34 2.18 -22.29 9.32
N HIS A 35 1.56 -23.40 9.72
CA HIS A 35 0.18 -23.44 10.20
C HIS A 35 0.17 -23.13 11.70
N PRO A 36 -0.64 -22.17 12.17
CA PRO A 36 -0.87 -21.97 13.60
C PRO A 36 -1.43 -23.25 14.23
N ALA A 37 -0.83 -23.72 15.32
CA ALA A 37 -1.32 -24.89 16.05
C ALA A 37 -2.63 -24.59 16.82
N ALA A 38 -2.86 -23.33 17.18
CA ALA A 38 -4.04 -22.87 17.90
C ALA A 38 -4.35 -21.41 17.55
N TYR A 39 -5.60 -21.02 17.79
CA TYR A 39 -6.10 -19.65 17.62
C TYR A 39 -6.76 -19.22 18.93
N LEU A 40 -6.09 -18.34 19.66
CA LEU A 40 -6.50 -17.92 21.01
C LEU A 40 -7.05 -16.50 20.99
N THR A 41 -8.04 -16.27 21.84
CA THR A 41 -8.56 -14.94 22.16
C THR A 41 -8.34 -14.69 23.64
N HIS A 42 -7.76 -13.54 23.96
CA HIS A 42 -7.59 -13.11 25.34
C HIS A 42 -8.75 -12.22 25.75
N GLU A 43 -9.01 -12.18 27.05
CA GLU A 43 -9.85 -11.13 27.65
C GLU A 43 -9.21 -9.75 27.42
N GLU A 44 -9.97 -8.68 27.64
CA GLU A 44 -9.44 -7.32 27.51
C GLU A 44 -8.28 -7.11 28.48
N VAL A 45 -7.13 -6.71 27.94
CA VAL A 45 -5.91 -6.46 28.69
C VAL A 45 -5.34 -5.10 28.36
N GLN A 46 -4.59 -4.52 29.30
CA GLN A 46 -3.81 -3.32 29.04
C GLN A 46 -2.79 -3.60 27.92
N LEU A 47 -2.80 -2.73 26.90
CA LEU A 47 -1.89 -2.82 25.76
C LEU A 47 -0.74 -1.82 25.90
N TYR A 48 0.43 -2.23 25.41
CA TYR A 48 1.63 -1.43 25.26
C TYR A 48 1.85 -1.18 23.77
N ARG A 49 2.09 0.09 23.41
CA ARG A 49 2.44 0.48 22.03
C ARG A 49 3.95 0.52 21.89
N LEU A 50 4.51 -0.43 21.15
CA LEU A 50 5.90 -0.38 20.72
C LEU A 50 6.01 0.41 19.42
N THR A 51 6.88 1.42 19.37
CA THR A 51 7.19 2.17 18.14
C THR A 51 8.71 2.16 17.93
N THR A 52 9.14 1.64 16.79
CA THR A 52 10.55 1.61 16.40
C THR A 52 11.00 2.97 15.86
N TYR A 53 12.31 3.25 15.86
CA TYR A 53 12.90 4.42 15.21
C TYR A 53 12.51 4.53 13.72
N THR A 54 12.30 3.40 13.04
CA THR A 54 11.84 3.35 11.64
C THR A 54 10.35 3.66 11.45
N GLY A 55 9.62 4.04 12.51
CA GLY A 55 8.20 4.38 12.48
C GLY A 55 7.24 3.18 12.49
N ARG A 56 7.76 1.94 12.50
CA ARG A 56 6.92 0.73 12.63
C ARG A 56 6.33 0.66 14.03
N SER A 57 5.04 0.37 14.14
CA SER A 57 4.36 0.24 15.43
C SER A 57 3.49 -1.01 15.53
N VAL A 58 3.38 -1.53 16.75
CA VAL A 58 2.52 -2.66 17.12
C VAL A 58 2.01 -2.46 18.54
N GLU A 59 0.80 -2.93 18.80
CA GLU A 59 0.19 -2.98 20.14
C GLU A 59 0.19 -4.43 20.62
N ALA A 60 0.58 -4.64 21.87
CA ALA A 60 0.69 -5.97 22.45
C ALA A 60 0.46 -5.96 23.97
N ALA A 61 0.06 -7.10 24.53
CA ALA A 61 -0.04 -7.31 25.97
C ALA A 61 1.34 -7.26 26.64
N ALA A 62 1.38 -6.97 27.94
CA ALA A 62 2.61 -6.73 28.72
C ALA A 62 3.66 -7.85 28.62
N ASP A 63 3.18 -9.10 28.57
CA ASP A 63 3.95 -10.34 28.54
C ASP A 63 4.35 -10.77 27.12
N GLN A 64 3.81 -10.13 26.08
CA GLN A 64 4.09 -10.48 24.70
C GLN A 64 5.60 -10.33 24.42
N PRO A 65 6.29 -11.42 24.03
CA PRO A 65 7.73 -11.38 23.84
C PRO A 65 8.09 -10.82 22.47
N PHE A 66 9.15 -10.00 22.44
CA PHE A 66 9.82 -9.51 21.25
C PHE A 66 11.27 -9.99 21.25
N LEU A 67 11.75 -10.43 20.09
CA LEU A 67 13.14 -10.88 19.95
C LEU A 67 14.06 -9.65 19.91
N THR A 68 15.02 -9.60 20.83
CA THR A 68 16.08 -8.60 20.90
C THR A 68 17.45 -9.25 20.70
N ARG A 69 18.54 -8.45 20.75
CA ARG A 69 19.91 -8.97 20.71
C ARG A 69 20.24 -9.88 21.90
N ASP A 70 19.61 -9.66 23.04
CA ASP A 70 19.83 -10.43 24.27
C ASP A 70 18.81 -11.57 24.43
N GLY A 71 18.08 -11.90 23.36
CA GLY A 71 17.00 -12.89 23.36
C GLY A 71 15.61 -12.27 23.51
N TRP A 72 14.65 -13.10 23.90
CA TRP A 72 13.24 -12.70 23.99
C TRP A 72 12.99 -11.88 25.25
N LYS A 73 12.44 -10.68 25.09
CA LYS A 73 12.05 -9.79 26.18
C LYS A 73 10.55 -9.44 26.07
N PRO A 74 9.77 -9.50 27.16
CA PRO A 74 8.40 -8.98 27.17
C PRO A 74 8.36 -7.48 26.85
N VAL A 75 7.31 -7.02 26.17
CA VAL A 75 7.17 -5.58 25.79
C VAL A 75 7.23 -4.63 26.98
N SER A 76 6.73 -5.06 28.14
CA SER A 76 6.75 -4.29 29.39
C SER A 76 8.14 -4.06 29.98
N THR A 77 9.14 -4.83 29.53
CA THR A 77 10.53 -4.75 30.00
C THR A 77 11.46 -4.04 29.01
N LEU A 78 10.97 -3.71 27.82
CA LEU A 78 11.76 -3.07 26.78
C LEU A 78 12.04 -1.61 27.12
N CYS A 79 13.27 -1.19 26.84
CA CYS A 79 13.73 0.18 26.92
C CYS A 79 13.81 0.81 25.51
N PRO A 80 13.74 2.15 25.38
CA PRO A 80 13.86 2.82 24.08
C PRO A 80 15.16 2.53 23.30
N SER A 81 16.22 2.09 23.99
CA SER A 81 17.49 1.70 23.39
C SER A 81 17.54 0.24 22.90
N ASP A 82 16.54 -0.58 23.24
CA ASP A 82 16.51 -1.98 22.80
C ASP A 82 16.22 -2.07 21.29
N ALA A 83 17.04 -2.86 20.60
CA ALA A 83 16.81 -3.21 19.21
C ALA A 83 15.91 -4.47 19.14
N VAL A 84 14.73 -4.32 18.54
CA VAL A 84 13.82 -5.44 18.27
C VAL A 84 13.99 -5.96 16.84
N ALA A 85 13.89 -7.28 16.69
CA ALA A 85 13.96 -7.93 15.40
C ALA A 85 12.78 -7.50 14.51
N ILE A 86 13.09 -7.16 13.26
CA ILE A 86 12.10 -6.83 12.22
C ILE A 86 12.38 -7.67 10.98
N VAL A 87 11.33 -7.94 10.21
CA VAL A 87 11.50 -8.58 8.90
C VAL A 87 12.03 -7.55 7.91
N ALA A 88 13.26 -7.76 7.44
CA ALA A 88 13.90 -6.89 6.45
C ALA A 88 13.35 -7.13 5.04
N GLU A 89 13.17 -8.40 4.68
CA GLU A 89 12.70 -8.81 3.35
C GLU A 89 11.66 -9.92 3.48
N TYR A 90 10.69 -9.93 2.56
CA TYR A 90 9.66 -10.96 2.46
C TYR A 90 9.89 -11.78 1.18
N PRO A 91 10.92 -12.63 1.12
CA PRO A 91 11.21 -13.41 -0.07
C PRO A 91 10.02 -14.29 -0.42
N ARG A 92 9.60 -14.28 -1.68
CA ARG A 92 8.51 -15.11 -2.26
C ARG A 92 7.09 -14.79 -1.76
N LEU A 93 6.91 -13.78 -0.92
CA LEU A 93 5.59 -13.40 -0.40
C LEU A 93 4.96 -12.30 -1.26
N PHE A 94 4.61 -12.67 -2.48
CA PHE A 94 3.88 -11.84 -3.43
C PHE A 94 2.60 -12.54 -3.82
N GLY A 95 1.60 -11.76 -4.23
CA GLY A 95 0.41 -12.35 -4.80
C GLY A 95 0.67 -12.98 -6.16
N ARG A 96 -0.32 -13.71 -6.64
CA ARG A 96 -0.32 -14.33 -7.98
C ARG A 96 -1.27 -13.63 -8.94
N GLY A 97 -1.97 -12.59 -8.46
CA GLY A 97 -2.86 -11.80 -9.28
C GLY A 97 -2.09 -11.15 -10.41
N ASP A 98 -2.74 -11.05 -11.56
CA ASP A 98 -2.18 -10.38 -12.72
C ASP A 98 -3.22 -9.43 -13.29
N THR A 99 -2.72 -8.37 -13.91
CA THR A 99 -3.52 -7.41 -14.64
C THR A 99 -2.63 -6.72 -15.66
N ASP A 100 -3.26 -6.04 -16.62
CA ASP A 100 -2.53 -5.30 -17.63
C ASP A 100 -1.59 -4.23 -16.99
N ALA A 101 -0.42 -4.02 -17.63
CA ALA A 101 0.59 -3.10 -17.14
C ALA A 101 0.11 -1.65 -17.19
N GLU A 102 -0.64 -1.26 -18.23
CA GLU A 102 -1.10 0.11 -18.43
C GLU A 102 -2.10 0.52 -17.34
N LEU A 103 -2.98 -0.39 -16.93
CA LEU A 103 -3.86 -0.17 -15.78
C LEU A 103 -3.07 0.10 -14.50
N VAL A 104 -2.01 -0.68 -14.25
CA VAL A 104 -1.16 -0.51 -13.05
C VAL A 104 -0.46 0.84 -13.06
N LYS A 105 0.09 1.25 -14.21
CA LYS A 105 0.72 2.56 -14.37
C LYS A 105 -0.26 3.68 -14.12
N LEU A 106 -1.42 3.66 -14.77
CA LEU A 106 -2.44 4.70 -14.63
C LEU A 106 -2.94 4.83 -13.19
N LEU A 107 -3.19 3.71 -12.50
CA LEU A 107 -3.56 3.76 -11.09
C LEU A 107 -2.45 4.38 -10.24
N ALA A 108 -1.18 4.08 -10.50
CA ALA A 108 -0.08 4.69 -9.75
C ALA A 108 0.02 6.20 -10.02
N TYR A 109 -0.01 6.62 -11.28
CA TYR A 109 0.04 8.03 -11.67
C TYR A 109 -1.12 8.83 -11.08
N LEU A 110 -2.35 8.35 -11.24
CA LEU A 110 -3.55 9.06 -10.80
C LEU A 110 -3.74 9.01 -9.28
N THR A 111 -3.25 7.97 -8.59
CA THR A 111 -3.30 7.92 -7.11
C THR A 111 -2.26 8.87 -6.48
N ALA A 112 -1.14 9.13 -7.17
CA ALA A 112 -0.13 10.08 -6.71
C ALA A 112 -0.60 11.54 -6.73
N ASN A 113 -1.48 11.91 -7.68
CA ASN A 113 -1.87 13.30 -7.93
C ASN A 113 -2.41 14.06 -6.70
N ASP A 114 -1.67 14.88 -5.98
CA ASP A 114 -2.16 15.51 -4.74
C ASP A 114 -3.37 16.46 -4.85
N THR A 115 -3.87 16.79 -6.05
CA THR A 115 -5.02 17.69 -6.22
C THR A 115 -6.37 16.97 -6.21
N ASN A 116 -7.41 17.67 -5.75
CA ASN A 116 -8.81 17.20 -5.77
C ASN A 116 -9.44 17.28 -7.18
N SER A 117 -8.62 17.34 -8.23
CA SER A 117 -9.05 17.49 -9.60
C SER A 117 -9.40 16.12 -10.17
N ASP A 118 -10.65 15.96 -10.59
CA ASP A 118 -11.16 14.74 -11.23
C ASP A 118 -10.30 14.37 -12.45
N GLY A 119 -9.74 13.15 -12.45
CA GLY A 119 -8.91 12.63 -13.54
C GLY A 119 -7.59 13.34 -13.84
N ALA A 120 -7.14 14.30 -13.04
CA ALA A 120 -5.86 14.96 -13.27
C ALA A 120 -4.67 14.08 -12.85
N ALA A 121 -3.61 14.13 -13.65
CA ALA A 121 -2.30 13.62 -13.30
C ALA A 121 -1.54 14.65 -12.43
N PRO A 122 -0.53 14.21 -11.65
CA PRO A 122 0.44 15.15 -11.08
C PRO A 122 1.19 15.90 -12.19
N PRO A 123 1.86 17.03 -11.90
CA PRO A 123 2.75 17.66 -12.87
C PRO A 123 3.85 16.68 -13.31
N ILE A 124 3.84 16.29 -14.58
CA ILE A 124 4.86 15.39 -15.17
C ILE A 124 5.82 16.24 -16.00
N VAL A 125 7.02 16.45 -15.45
CA VAL A 125 8.09 17.24 -16.08
C VAL A 125 8.93 16.44 -17.05
N ASP A 126 9.20 15.18 -16.70
CA ASP A 126 10.04 14.30 -17.49
C ASP A 126 9.30 13.83 -18.76
N PRO A 127 9.84 14.09 -19.98
CA PRO A 127 9.20 13.71 -21.23
C PRO A 127 8.97 12.19 -21.39
N ASP A 128 9.87 11.35 -20.86
CA ASP A 128 9.73 9.89 -20.95
C ASP A 128 8.60 9.41 -20.04
N VAL A 129 8.45 10.03 -18.87
CA VAL A 129 7.35 9.76 -17.95
C VAL A 129 6.02 10.22 -18.55
N ARG A 130 6.01 11.39 -19.22
CA ARG A 130 4.82 11.89 -19.93
C ARG A 130 4.41 10.92 -21.03
N MET A 131 5.34 10.50 -21.86
CA MET A 131 5.09 9.54 -22.94
C MET A 131 4.58 8.19 -22.39
N ASP A 132 5.12 7.69 -21.28
CA ASP A 132 4.63 6.46 -20.63
C ASP A 132 3.20 6.61 -20.09
N PHE A 133 2.86 7.78 -19.54
CA PHE A 133 1.50 8.09 -19.09
C PHE A 133 0.52 8.18 -20.26
N GLU A 134 0.82 8.97 -21.28
CA GLU A 134 -0.04 9.18 -22.47
C GLU A 134 -0.25 7.86 -23.23
N GLY A 135 0.81 7.06 -23.40
CA GLY A 135 0.71 5.73 -24.00
C GLY A 135 -0.18 4.78 -23.21
N ALA A 136 -0.12 4.82 -21.87
CA ALA A 136 -0.99 4.02 -21.01
C ALA A 136 -2.46 4.45 -21.12
N VAL A 137 -2.74 5.75 -21.21
CA VAL A 137 -4.09 6.31 -21.43
C VAL A 137 -4.64 5.83 -22.77
N GLN A 138 -3.87 5.97 -23.84
CA GLN A 138 -4.26 5.54 -25.19
C GLN A 138 -4.51 4.03 -25.26
N ALA A 139 -3.69 3.21 -24.61
CA ALA A 139 -3.87 1.76 -24.55
C ALA A 139 -5.16 1.34 -23.81
N LYS A 140 -5.74 2.24 -23.01
CA LYS A 140 -7.07 2.05 -22.40
C LYS A 140 -8.22 2.62 -23.22
N GLU A 141 -7.94 3.09 -24.43
CA GLU A 141 -8.90 3.76 -25.31
C GLU A 141 -9.56 4.97 -24.63
N ASP A 142 -8.82 5.60 -23.71
CA ASP A 142 -9.14 6.92 -23.17
C ASP A 142 -8.26 7.97 -23.87
N GLU A 143 -8.58 9.25 -23.66
CA GLU A 143 -7.82 10.40 -24.16
C GLU A 143 -7.26 11.18 -22.96
N CYS A 144 -6.13 11.86 -23.16
CA CYS A 144 -5.65 12.88 -22.23
C CYS A 144 -5.63 14.25 -22.91
N ALA A 145 -5.82 15.29 -22.12
CA ALA A 145 -5.71 16.67 -22.57
C ALA A 145 -4.98 17.50 -21.53
N GLU A 146 -4.42 18.62 -21.96
CA GLU A 146 -3.78 19.58 -21.06
C GLU A 146 -4.86 20.42 -20.36
N ILE A 147 -4.66 20.66 -19.07
CA ILE A 147 -5.46 21.60 -18.30
C ILE A 147 -4.88 22.99 -18.56
N ASP A 148 -5.68 23.87 -19.16
CA ASP A 148 -5.31 25.27 -19.36
C ASP A 148 -5.01 25.94 -18.01
N GLY A 149 -3.80 26.49 -17.83
CA GLY A 149 -3.39 27.17 -16.60
C GLY A 149 -1.92 27.56 -16.56
N GLU A 150 -1.51 28.26 -15.50
CA GLU A 150 -0.13 28.76 -15.29
C GLU A 150 0.88 27.69 -14.83
N SER A 151 0.51 26.40 -14.86
CA SER A 151 1.45 25.33 -14.49
C SER A 151 2.44 25.10 -15.62
N ASP A 152 3.74 25.23 -15.32
CA ASP A 152 4.83 24.83 -16.22
C ASP A 152 5.56 23.61 -15.61
N PRO A 153 5.45 22.41 -16.20
CA PRO A 153 4.71 22.09 -17.42
C PRO A 153 3.20 21.96 -17.20
N PRO A 154 2.40 22.07 -18.29
CA PRO A 154 0.96 21.93 -18.24
C PRO A 154 0.57 20.55 -17.72
N ARG A 155 -0.45 20.54 -16.86
CA ARG A 155 -0.94 19.30 -16.23
C ARG A 155 -1.84 18.56 -17.20
N LEU A 156 -1.77 17.23 -17.16
CA LEU A 156 -2.64 16.37 -17.95
C LEU A 156 -3.88 15.95 -17.15
N TYR A 157 -5.00 15.77 -17.82
CA TYR A 157 -6.17 15.08 -17.27
C TYR A 157 -6.69 14.02 -18.25
N VAL A 158 -7.29 12.98 -17.70
CA VAL A 158 -7.85 11.87 -18.48
C VAL A 158 -9.35 12.08 -18.73
N ARG A 159 -9.80 11.77 -19.94
CA ARG A 159 -11.21 11.82 -20.36
C ARG A 159 -11.54 10.66 -21.30
N GLY A 160 -12.82 10.32 -21.42
CA GLY A 160 -13.23 9.32 -22.41
C GLY A 160 -13.28 9.91 -23.82
N PRO A 161 -13.20 9.06 -24.86
CA PRO A 161 -13.22 9.51 -26.24
C PRO A 161 -14.54 10.20 -26.58
N SER A 162 -14.49 11.24 -27.40
CA SER A 162 -15.68 12.00 -27.85
C SER A 162 -16.60 12.49 -26.72
N GLY A 163 -16.05 12.82 -25.54
CA GLY A 163 -16.82 13.34 -24.41
C GLY A 163 -17.57 12.27 -23.61
N THR A 164 -17.26 10.99 -23.84
CA THR A 164 -17.77 9.90 -23.00
C THR A 164 -17.03 9.84 -21.66
N HIS A 165 -17.56 9.04 -20.73
CA HIS A 165 -16.91 8.83 -19.43
C HIS A 165 -15.65 7.98 -19.59
N SER A 166 -14.53 8.42 -19.00
CA SER A 166 -13.26 7.68 -19.06
C SER A 166 -13.40 6.30 -18.43
N LYS A 167 -12.82 5.29 -19.09
CA LYS A 167 -12.77 3.92 -18.60
C LYS A 167 -11.88 3.79 -17.38
N ILE A 168 -10.73 4.47 -17.34
CA ILE A 168 -9.87 4.44 -16.15
C ILE A 168 -10.56 5.09 -14.96
N LEU A 169 -11.26 6.22 -15.15
CA LEU A 169 -11.98 6.87 -14.05
C LEU A 169 -13.09 5.99 -13.48
N ARG A 170 -13.88 5.35 -14.36
CA ARG A 170 -14.88 4.35 -13.94
C ARG A 170 -14.26 3.17 -13.19
N TYR A 171 -13.06 2.76 -13.57
CA TYR A 171 -12.35 1.70 -12.85
C TYR A 171 -11.86 2.18 -11.49
N MET A 172 -11.36 3.42 -11.39
CA MET A 172 -10.98 4.04 -10.12
C MET A 172 -12.18 4.16 -9.16
N ASP A 173 -13.39 4.43 -9.68
CA ASP A 173 -14.63 4.39 -8.89
C ASP A 173 -14.86 2.99 -8.31
N LEU A 174 -14.75 1.97 -9.16
CA LEU A 174 -14.97 0.58 -8.77
C LEU A 174 -14.01 0.12 -7.66
N VAL A 175 -12.74 0.55 -7.73
CA VAL A 175 -11.72 0.22 -6.72
C VAL A 175 -11.67 1.22 -5.56
N GLY A 176 -12.54 2.23 -5.55
CA GLY A 176 -12.75 3.16 -4.44
C GLY A 176 -11.60 4.15 -4.20
N VAL A 177 -10.86 4.53 -5.24
CA VAL A 177 -9.79 5.55 -5.15
C VAL A 177 -10.06 6.81 -5.96
N HIS A 178 -11.17 6.84 -6.71
CA HIS A 178 -11.58 8.02 -7.45
C HIS A 178 -12.14 9.12 -6.54
N GLY A 179 -11.78 10.38 -6.81
CA GLY A 179 -12.25 11.54 -6.04
C GLY A 179 -11.85 11.53 -4.56
N VAL A 180 -10.93 10.66 -4.14
CA VAL A 180 -10.54 10.54 -2.73
C VAL A 180 -9.57 11.68 -2.37
N PRO A 181 -9.87 12.49 -1.33
CA PRO A 181 -8.99 13.57 -0.89
C PRO A 181 -7.59 13.06 -0.55
N ALA A 182 -6.54 13.84 -0.86
CA ALA A 182 -5.14 13.43 -0.70
C ALA A 182 -4.81 12.82 0.68
N ARG A 183 -5.40 13.35 1.76
CA ARG A 183 -5.23 12.86 3.15
C ARG A 183 -5.89 11.50 3.45
N GLU A 184 -6.87 11.10 2.66
CA GLU A 184 -7.64 9.84 2.83
C GLU A 184 -7.22 8.75 1.85
N ARG A 185 -6.32 9.07 0.91
CA ARG A 185 -5.90 8.16 -0.16
C ARG A 185 -5.26 6.90 0.33
N VAL A 186 -5.34 5.89 -0.52
CA VAL A 186 -4.85 4.55 -0.28
C VAL A 186 -4.32 3.93 -1.54
N VAL A 187 -3.43 2.97 -1.37
CA VAL A 187 -3.13 1.99 -2.42
C VAL A 187 -4.37 1.09 -2.59
N PRO A 188 -4.91 0.95 -3.82
CA PRO A 188 -6.04 0.05 -4.08
C PRO A 188 -5.72 -1.37 -3.60
N GLU A 189 -6.67 -2.02 -2.93
CA GLU A 189 -6.41 -3.24 -2.18
C GLU A 189 -5.84 -4.38 -3.05
N PHE A 190 -6.35 -4.51 -4.27
CA PHE A 190 -5.94 -5.55 -5.21
C PHE A 190 -4.47 -5.45 -5.64
N ILE A 191 -3.85 -4.27 -5.54
CA ILE A 191 -2.42 -4.06 -5.86
C ILE A 191 -1.53 -4.92 -4.97
N PHE A 192 -1.89 -5.14 -3.69
CA PHE A 192 -1.13 -6.01 -2.79
C PHE A 192 -1.18 -7.49 -3.21
N GLY A 193 -2.22 -7.88 -3.94
CA GLY A 193 -2.41 -9.23 -4.46
C GLY A 193 -1.74 -9.50 -5.80
N LEU A 194 -1.07 -8.52 -6.39
CA LEU A 194 -0.42 -8.68 -7.68
C LEU A 194 0.93 -9.41 -7.58
N ARG A 195 1.32 -10.01 -8.71
CA ARG A 195 2.66 -10.56 -8.92
C ARG A 195 3.75 -9.49 -8.76
N GLN A 196 4.94 -9.93 -8.39
CA GLN A 196 6.04 -9.05 -7.95
C GLN A 196 6.39 -7.95 -8.96
N ASP A 197 6.43 -8.27 -10.25
CA ASP A 197 6.74 -7.32 -11.32
C ASP A 197 5.67 -6.22 -11.46
N LYS A 198 4.39 -6.56 -11.29
CA LYS A 198 3.30 -5.57 -11.31
C LYS A 198 3.32 -4.68 -10.08
N LEU A 199 3.59 -5.24 -8.90
CA LEU A 199 3.77 -4.44 -7.68
C LEU A 199 4.99 -3.51 -7.80
N ARG A 200 6.09 -3.99 -8.40
CA ARG A 200 7.28 -3.16 -8.69
C ARG A 200 6.94 -2.05 -9.67
N LEU A 201 6.16 -2.33 -10.71
CA LEU A 201 5.69 -1.32 -11.66
C LEU A 201 4.85 -0.24 -10.98
N TYR A 202 3.88 -0.63 -10.14
CA TYR A 202 3.05 0.30 -9.38
C TYR A 202 3.91 1.22 -8.51
N LEU A 203 4.81 0.65 -7.70
CA LEU A 203 5.67 1.43 -6.81
C LEU A 203 6.63 2.32 -7.59
N ASN A 204 7.17 1.83 -8.71
CA ASN A 204 8.06 2.62 -9.54
C ASN A 204 7.36 3.89 -10.05
N ARG A 205 6.15 3.76 -10.62
CA ARG A 205 5.39 4.93 -11.12
C ARG A 205 4.89 5.84 -9.99
N LEU A 206 4.51 5.26 -8.85
CA LEU A 206 4.14 6.05 -7.68
C LEU A 206 5.30 6.92 -7.19
N PHE A 207 6.53 6.36 -7.14
CA PHE A 207 7.73 7.11 -6.75
C PHE A 207 8.19 8.09 -7.82
N THR A 208 7.86 7.88 -9.10
CA THR A 208 8.12 8.87 -10.14
C THR A 208 7.41 10.19 -9.87
N CYS A 209 6.22 10.15 -9.28
CA CYS A 209 5.42 11.34 -9.00
C CYS A 209 5.75 12.00 -7.65
N ASP A 210 5.86 11.18 -6.60
CA ASP A 210 5.92 11.64 -5.20
C ASP A 210 7.29 11.38 -4.55
N GLY A 211 8.25 10.91 -5.34
CA GLY A 211 9.58 10.51 -4.89
C GLY A 211 10.61 11.62 -5.05
N THR A 212 11.60 11.62 -4.16
CA THR A 212 12.81 12.43 -4.30
C THR A 212 14.02 11.54 -4.03
N ILE A 213 15.03 11.65 -4.89
CA ILE A 213 16.32 10.98 -4.72
C ILE A 213 17.33 12.04 -4.31
N GLU A 214 17.96 11.85 -3.15
CA GLU A 214 19.04 12.70 -2.68
C GLU A 214 20.39 12.19 -3.18
N THR A 215 21.39 13.08 -3.29
CA THR A 215 22.76 12.72 -3.70
C THR A 215 23.40 11.66 -2.80
N SER A 216 22.92 11.53 -1.56
CA SER A 216 23.32 10.47 -0.61
C SER A 216 22.84 9.07 -1.01
N GLY A 217 22.01 8.95 -2.05
CA GLY A 217 21.31 7.72 -2.42
C GLY A 217 20.02 7.48 -1.62
N ARG A 218 19.63 8.40 -0.72
CA ARG A 218 18.37 8.30 0.03
C ARG A 218 17.18 8.58 -0.89
N ILE A 219 16.21 7.68 -0.88
CA ILE A 219 14.93 7.84 -1.58
C ILE A 219 13.85 8.21 -0.55
N THR A 220 13.16 9.30 -0.80
CA THR A 220 12.04 9.79 0.03
C THR A 220 10.75 9.69 -0.77
N TYR A 221 9.67 9.20 -0.16
CA TYR A 221 8.31 9.25 -0.70
C TYR A 221 7.46 10.15 0.18
N ARG A 222 6.74 11.11 -0.41
CA ARG A 222 5.90 12.08 0.31
C ARG A 222 4.43 11.86 0.00
N THR A 223 3.58 11.88 1.03
CA THR A 223 2.13 11.86 0.86
C THR A 223 1.45 12.52 2.06
N ALA A 224 0.30 13.17 1.83
CA ALA A 224 -0.56 13.68 2.90
C ALA A 224 -1.33 12.56 3.62
N SER A 225 -1.41 11.36 3.03
CA SER A 225 -2.09 10.22 3.63
C SER A 225 -1.13 9.40 4.50
N VAL A 226 -1.28 9.53 5.82
CA VAL A 226 -0.60 8.66 6.80
C VAL A 226 -0.88 7.18 6.51
N ARG A 227 -2.08 6.89 6.02
CA ARG A 227 -2.48 5.52 5.65
C ARG A 227 -1.66 5.04 4.45
N MET A 228 -1.64 5.79 3.35
CA MET A 228 -0.87 5.43 2.17
C MET A 228 0.63 5.29 2.47
N ALA A 229 1.20 6.18 3.30
CA ALA A 229 2.59 6.07 3.75
C ALA A 229 2.85 4.72 4.45
N ARG A 230 1.98 4.31 5.37
CA ARG A 230 2.08 3.00 6.05
C ARG A 230 1.91 1.83 5.07
N GLN A 231 1.01 1.97 4.10
CA GLN A 231 0.76 0.97 3.07
C GLN A 231 1.96 0.76 2.15
N VAL A 232 2.62 1.84 1.72
CA VAL A 232 3.85 1.79 0.92
C VAL A 232 4.99 1.18 1.76
N GLN A 233 5.12 1.56 3.03
CA GLN A 233 6.17 1.05 3.92
C GLN A 233 6.03 -0.45 4.25
N HIS A 234 4.81 -0.94 4.48
CA HIS A 234 4.57 -2.26 5.05
C HIS A 234 3.85 -3.24 4.13
N ARG A 235 3.32 -2.77 3.00
CA ARG A 235 2.35 -3.50 2.17
C ARG A 235 1.20 -4.04 3.02
N ARG A 236 0.37 -3.15 3.59
CA ARG A 236 -0.82 -3.51 4.39
C ARG A 236 -2.09 -2.97 3.70
N PRO A 237 -3.22 -3.69 3.63
CA PRO A 237 -4.48 -3.13 3.20
C PRO A 237 -5.11 -2.37 4.37
N VAL A 238 -6.26 -1.85 4.06
CA VAL A 238 -7.09 -0.92 4.81
C VAL A 238 -7.66 -1.51 6.10
N ASP A 239 -7.73 -0.69 7.15
CA ASP A 239 -8.74 -0.85 8.20
C ASP A 239 -10.11 -0.40 7.67
N HIS A 240 -10.93 -1.33 7.20
CA HIS A 240 -12.37 -1.10 7.08
C HIS A 240 -12.92 -0.91 8.49
N ASP A 241 -13.35 0.31 8.77
CA ASP A 241 -14.38 0.59 9.76
C ASP A 241 -15.71 0.08 9.18
N GLU A 242 -16.33 -0.88 9.87
CA GLU A 242 -17.60 -1.49 9.45
C GLU A 242 -18.78 -0.49 9.52
N SER A 243 -18.57 0.70 10.10
CA SER A 243 -19.58 1.77 10.20
C SER A 243 -19.97 2.43 8.86
N ARG A 244 -19.19 2.22 7.78
CA ARG A 244 -19.39 2.90 6.48
C ARG A 244 -19.79 1.98 5.31
N ARG A 245 -20.38 0.81 5.55
CA ARG A 245 -21.02 0.06 4.45
C ARG A 245 -22.36 0.73 4.09
N PRO A 246 -22.57 1.22 2.86
CA PRO A 246 -23.93 1.47 2.40
C PRO A 246 -24.66 0.12 2.40
N ALA A 247 -25.82 0.09 3.06
CA ALA A 247 -26.70 -1.07 3.03
C ALA A 247 -27.07 -1.36 1.58
N LEU A 248 -26.50 -2.41 1.00
CA LEU A 248 -27.03 -3.05 -0.20
C LEU A 248 -28.43 -3.56 0.17
N ARG A 249 -29.45 -2.73 -0.09
CA ARG A 249 -30.83 -3.20 -0.13
C ARG A 249 -30.94 -4.16 -1.32
N ARG A 250 -31.48 -5.33 -1.02
CA ARG A 250 -31.88 -6.36 -1.99
C ARG A 250 -32.90 -5.83 -2.99
#